data_AF-A0A940UCS1-F1
#
_entry.id   AF-A0A940UCS1-F1
#
_cell.length_a   1.000
_cell.length_b   1.000
_cell.length_c   1.000
_cell.angle_alpha   90.00
_cell.angle_beta   90.00
_cell.angle_gamma   90.00
#
_symmetry.space_group_name_H-M   'P 1'
#
loop_
_entity.id
_entity.type
_entity.pdbx_description
1 polymer ?
#
loop_
_entity_poly.entity_id
_entity_poly.type
_entity_poly.pdbx_seq_one_letter_code
_entity_poly.pdbx_strand_id
1 'polypeptide(L)'
;MRPRRPVAVKLPSQAEADAKIRAMRQGIEDNTNYRQKALRIHGHICARCAREFDESNLHLLTVHHRDGNHNNNPPDGSNWENLCDHCHDDVHSRGELGGYLSGTGKR
;
A
#
# COMPACT_ATOMS: atom_id res chain seq x y z
N MET A 1 -7.07 44.59 -2.99
CA MET A 1 -6.90 43.27 -2.35
C MET A 1 -6.91 43.44 -0.84
N ARG A 2 -7.76 42.72 -0.09
CA ARG A 2 -7.80 42.82 1.39
C ARG A 2 -6.64 42.01 1.99
N PRO A 3 -5.84 42.56 2.92
CA PRO A 3 -4.77 41.80 3.57
C PRO A 3 -5.38 40.68 4.41
N ARG A 4 -4.84 39.46 4.28
CA ARG A 4 -5.27 38.32 5.10
C ARG A 4 -4.83 38.56 6.54
N ARG A 5 -5.78 38.45 7.48
CA ARG A 5 -5.53 38.56 8.91
C ARG A 5 -4.67 37.38 9.36
N PRO A 6 -3.61 37.58 10.16
CA PRO A 6 -2.81 36.47 10.67
C PRO A 6 -3.69 35.58 11.55
N VAL A 7 -3.73 34.28 11.22
CA VAL A 7 -4.40 33.27 12.03
C VAL A 7 -3.38 32.74 13.02
N ALA A 8 -3.67 32.89 14.32
CA ALA A 8 -2.87 32.25 15.36
C ALA A 8 -3.11 30.73 15.28
N VAL A 9 -2.11 29.98 14.83
CA VAL A 9 -2.15 28.52 14.80
C VAL A 9 -1.56 28.01 16.10
N LYS A 10 -2.31 27.19 16.84
CA LYS A 10 -1.79 26.51 18.03
C LYS A 10 -0.90 25.35 17.57
N LEU A 11 0.41 25.47 17.79
CA LEU A 11 1.35 24.40 17.49
C LEU A 11 1.12 23.23 18.46
N PRO A 12 1.24 21.97 17.99
CA PRO A 12 1.17 20.81 18.87
C PRO A 12 2.28 20.87 19.92
N SER A 13 1.99 20.35 21.11
CA SER A 13 3.00 20.15 22.14
C SER A 13 4.05 19.14 21.68
N GLN A 14 5.21 19.16 22.33
CA GLN A 14 6.31 18.26 21.99
C GLN A 14 5.90 16.78 22.09
N ALA A 15 5.12 16.41 23.12
CA ALA A 15 4.59 15.06 23.28
C ALA A 15 3.64 14.65 22.13
N GLU A 16 2.79 15.57 21.66
CA GLU A 16 1.88 15.32 20.52
C GLU A 16 2.66 15.17 19.21
N ALA A 17 3.70 15.98 19.01
CA ALA A 17 4.58 15.85 17.85
C ALA A 17 5.33 14.51 17.85
N ASP A 18 5.91 14.11 18.98
CA ASP A 18 6.63 12.84 19.13
C ASP A 18 5.73 11.62 18.98
N ALA A 19 4.49 11.67 19.48
CA ALA A 19 3.50 10.63 19.27
C ALA A 19 3.16 10.47 17.79
N LYS A 20 3.01 11.59 17.06
CA LYS A 20 2.73 11.59 15.64
C LYS A 20 3.89 11.03 14.80
N ILE A 21 5.13 11.36 15.17
CA ILE A 21 6.34 10.80 14.54
C ILE A 21 6.41 9.28 14.77
N ARG A 22 6.13 8.80 16.00
CA ARG A 22 6.11 7.36 16.30
C ARG A 22 5.06 6.61 15.49
N ALA A 23 3.83 7.14 15.39
CA ALA A 23 2.78 6.54 14.59
C ALA A 23 3.16 6.44 13.10
N MET A 24 3.81 7.47 12.55
CA MET A 24 4.32 7.43 11.16
C MET A 24 5.39 6.35 10.97
N ARG A 25 6.32 6.21 11.93
CA ARG A 25 7.37 5.17 11.87
C ARG A 25 6.80 3.75 11.90
N GLN A 26 5.82 3.48 12.77
CA GLN A 26 5.17 2.17 12.85
C GLN A 26 4.54 1.76 11.52
N GLY A 27 3.80 2.67 10.86
CA GLY A 27 3.23 2.37 9.54
C GLY A 27 4.27 2.06 8.46
N ILE A 28 5.47 2.66 8.53
CA ILE A 28 6.57 2.35 7.59
C ILE A 28 7.19 0.97 7.89
N GLU A 29 7.38 0.64 9.17
CA GLU A 29 7.91 -0.65 9.60
C GLU A 29 6.97 -1.79 9.20
N ASP A 30 5.67 -1.64 9.40
CA ASP A 30 4.66 -2.62 9.00
C ASP A 30 4.65 -2.85 7.48
N ASN A 31 4.75 -1.76 6.70
CA ASN A 31 4.84 -1.82 5.23
C ASN A 31 6.08 -2.57 4.74
N THR A 32 7.21 -2.31 5.37
CA THR A 32 8.48 -2.98 5.03
C THR A 32 8.42 -4.46 5.43
N ASN A 33 7.77 -4.77 6.55
CA ASN A 33 7.72 -6.11 7.11
C ASN A 33 6.86 -7.07 6.27
N TYR A 34 5.65 -6.66 5.84
CA TYR A 34 4.83 -7.53 5.00
C TYR A 34 5.44 -7.72 3.62
N ARG A 35 6.08 -6.70 3.04
CA ARG A 35 6.71 -6.84 1.72
C ARG A 35 7.80 -7.88 1.73
N GLN A 36 8.70 -7.81 2.73
CA GLN A 36 9.77 -8.80 2.87
C GLN A 36 9.21 -10.22 3.10
N LYS A 37 8.13 -10.35 3.88
CA LYS A 37 7.46 -11.64 4.09
C LYS A 37 6.83 -12.17 2.80
N ALA A 38 6.11 -11.34 2.06
CA ALA A 38 5.46 -11.72 0.80
C ALA A 38 6.49 -12.19 -0.24
N LEU A 39 7.63 -11.50 -0.37
CA LEU A 39 8.73 -11.93 -1.24
C LEU A 39 9.35 -13.26 -0.80
N ARG A 40 9.46 -13.51 0.51
CA ARG A 40 9.96 -14.78 1.05
C ARG A 40 9.00 -15.94 0.81
N ILE A 41 7.70 -15.72 0.95
CA ILE A 41 6.67 -16.76 0.84
C ILE A 41 6.36 -17.06 -0.63
N HIS A 42 6.14 -16.03 -1.44
CA HIS A 42 5.65 -16.15 -2.82
C HIS A 42 6.77 -16.05 -3.88
N GLY A 43 8.00 -15.74 -3.46
CA GLY A 43 9.15 -15.63 -4.36
C GLY A 43 9.18 -14.35 -5.19
N HIS A 44 10.24 -14.19 -5.98
CA HIS A 44 10.45 -13.04 -6.86
C HIS A 44 9.82 -13.26 -8.24
N ILE A 45 8.57 -13.69 -8.27
CA ILE A 45 7.84 -13.98 -9.50
C ILE A 45 6.47 -13.30 -9.46
N CYS A 46 6.04 -12.77 -10.61
CA CYS A 46 4.67 -12.26 -10.75
C CYS A 46 3.69 -13.42 -10.80
N ALA A 47 2.75 -13.48 -9.85
CA ALA A 47 1.72 -14.53 -9.78
C ALA A 47 0.74 -14.53 -10.97
N ARG A 48 0.72 -13.47 -11.78
CA ARG A 48 -0.21 -13.30 -12.91
C ARG A 48 0.40 -13.60 -14.27
N CYS A 49 1.60 -13.08 -14.54
CA CYS A 49 2.26 -13.22 -15.85
C CYS A 49 3.51 -14.11 -15.82
N ALA A 50 3.85 -14.67 -14.65
CA ALA A 50 5.02 -15.53 -14.44
C ALA A 50 6.38 -14.89 -14.77
N ARG A 51 6.44 -13.55 -14.91
CA ARG A 51 7.72 -12.84 -15.03
C ARG A 51 8.52 -12.98 -13.74
N GLU A 52 9.76 -13.43 -13.84
CA GLU A 52 10.71 -13.49 -12.74
C GLU A 52 11.48 -12.17 -12.59
N PHE A 53 11.91 -11.89 -11.36
CA PHE A 53 12.61 -10.68 -10.96
C PHE A 53 13.87 -11.04 -10.18
N ASP A 54 14.92 -10.25 -10.40
CA ASP A 54 16.17 -10.31 -9.68
C ASP A 54 16.37 -9.02 -8.87
N GLU A 55 17.48 -8.91 -8.15
CA GLU A 55 17.75 -7.76 -7.29
C GLU A 55 17.74 -6.41 -8.03
N SER A 56 18.09 -6.38 -9.32
CA SER A 56 18.15 -5.15 -10.12
C SER A 56 16.77 -4.59 -10.44
N ASN A 57 15.76 -5.46 -10.57
CA ASN A 57 14.40 -5.09 -10.97
C ASN A 57 13.32 -5.44 -9.92
N LEU A 58 13.70 -5.97 -8.76
CA LEU A 58 12.78 -6.37 -7.69
C LEU A 58 11.87 -5.25 -7.20
N HIS A 59 12.27 -3.99 -7.37
CA HIS A 59 11.47 -2.82 -7.04
C HIS A 59 10.20 -2.68 -7.91
N LEU A 60 10.16 -3.35 -9.07
CA LEU A 60 8.99 -3.42 -9.96
C LEU A 60 8.00 -4.54 -9.56
N LEU A 61 8.37 -5.39 -8.60
CA LEU A 61 7.50 -6.41 -8.02
C LEU A 61 6.88 -5.86 -6.72
N THR A 62 5.57 -5.68 -6.75
CA THR A 62 4.76 -5.10 -5.67
C THR A 62 3.90 -6.17 -4.99
N VAL A 63 3.48 -5.88 -3.75
CA VAL A 63 2.54 -6.74 -3.03
C VAL A 63 1.13 -6.21 -3.26
N HIS A 64 0.25 -7.08 -3.73
CA HIS A 64 -1.17 -6.84 -3.90
C HIS A 64 -1.96 -7.50 -2.77
N HIS A 65 -2.84 -6.75 -2.11
CA HIS A 65 -3.79 -7.30 -1.12
C HIS A 65 -5.07 -7.76 -1.84
N ARG A 66 -5.32 -9.07 -1.83
CA ARG A 66 -6.45 -9.70 -2.55
C ARG A 66 -7.81 -9.15 -2.12
N ASP A 67 -7.97 -8.85 -0.83
CA ASP A 67 -9.18 -8.30 -0.24
C ASP A 67 -9.27 -6.76 -0.30
N GLY A 68 -8.22 -6.09 -0.80
CA GLY A 68 -8.11 -4.63 -0.83
C GLY A 68 -7.84 -3.96 0.53
N ASN A 69 -7.73 -4.73 1.62
CA ASN A 69 -7.46 -4.23 2.95
C ASN A 69 -5.96 -4.32 3.30
N HIS A 70 -5.26 -3.19 3.17
CA HIS A 70 -3.83 -3.06 3.49
C HIS A 70 -3.46 -3.36 4.95
N ASN A 71 -4.44 -3.43 5.86
CA ASN A 71 -4.21 -3.79 7.27
C ASN A 71 -4.38 -5.30 7.53
N ASN A 72 -4.96 -6.06 6.59
CA ASN A 72 -5.11 -7.51 6.72
C ASN A 72 -3.82 -8.21 6.25
N ASN A 73 -2.89 -8.39 7.20
CA ASN A 73 -1.54 -8.86 6.96
C ASN A 73 -1.28 -10.21 7.65
N PRO A 74 -1.90 -11.31 7.19
CA PRO A 74 -1.79 -12.60 7.84
C PRO A 74 -0.36 -13.17 7.74
N PRO A 75 0.14 -13.86 8.77
CA PRO A 75 1.54 -14.31 8.83
C PRO A 75 1.90 -15.38 7.79
N ASP A 76 0.90 -16.08 7.25
CA ASP A 76 1.04 -17.06 6.18
C ASP A 76 1.04 -16.44 4.77
N GLY A 77 0.81 -15.12 4.67
CA GLY A 77 0.75 -14.38 3.41
C GLY A 77 -0.46 -14.71 2.53
N SER A 78 -1.49 -15.35 3.07
CA SER A 78 -2.70 -15.78 2.34
C SER A 78 -3.48 -14.65 1.66
N ASN A 79 -3.38 -13.42 2.18
CA ASN A 79 -4.03 -12.23 1.60
C ASN A 79 -3.15 -11.50 0.56
N TRP A 80 -1.96 -11.99 0.25
CA TRP A 80 -1.02 -11.29 -0.62
C TRP A 80 -0.78 -12.02 -1.93
N GLU A 81 -0.47 -11.25 -2.98
CA GLU A 81 0.13 -11.71 -4.24
C GLU A 81 1.28 -10.80 -4.64
N ASN A 82 2.38 -11.37 -5.12
CA ASN A 82 3.43 -10.57 -5.74
C ASN A 82 3.08 -10.36 -7.22
N LEU A 83 2.89 -9.10 -7.62
CA LEU A 83 2.52 -8.72 -8.98
C LEU A 83 3.54 -7.74 -9.55
N CYS A 84 3.82 -7.84 -10.86
CA CYS A 84 4.53 -6.74 -11.52
C CYS A 84 3.63 -5.51 -11.58
N ASP A 85 4.22 -4.32 -11.62
CA ASP A 85 3.54 -3.03 -11.80
C ASP A 85 2.34 -3.08 -12.76
N HIS A 86 2.51 -3.59 -13.98
CA HIS A 86 1.44 -3.68 -14.97
C HIS A 86 0.30 -4.61 -14.56
N CYS A 87 0.60 -5.79 -13.98
CA CYS A 87 -0.43 -6.71 -13.52
C CYS A 87 -1.14 -6.17 -12.28
N HIS A 88 -0.43 -5.43 -11.44
CA HIS A 88 -1.00 -4.79 -10.26
C HIS A 88 -2.03 -3.73 -10.67
N ASP A 89 -1.66 -2.85 -11.59
CA ASP A 89 -2.55 -1.80 -12.10
C ASP A 89 -3.76 -2.39 -12.85
N ASP A 90 -3.57 -3.46 -13.64
CA ASP A 90 -4.67 -4.16 -14.33
C ASP A 90 -5.69 -4.74 -13.33
N VAL A 91 -5.24 -5.35 -12.23
CA VAL A 91 -6.15 -5.89 -11.21
C VAL A 91 -6.95 -4.79 -10.53
N HIS A 92 -6.31 -3.67 -10.13
CA HIS A 92 -7.01 -2.53 -9.56
C HIS A 92 -8.03 -1.94 -10.54
N SER A 93 -7.61 -1.70 -11.79
CA SER A 93 -8.48 -1.14 -12.83
C SER A 93 -9.71 -2.02 -13.09
N ARG A 94 -9.53 -3.35 -13.13
CA ARG A 94 -10.64 -4.29 -13.27
C ARG A 94 -11.56 -4.30 -12.06
N GLY A 95 -11.01 -4.18 -10.85
CA GLY A 95 -11.78 -4.08 -9.62
C GLY A 95 -12.67 -2.83 -9.59
N GLU A 96 -12.11 -1.68 -9.95
CA GLU A 96 -12.87 -0.42 -10.08
C GLU A 96 -13.97 -0.52 -11.12
N LEU A 97 -13.66 -1.05 -12.32
CA LEU A 97 -14.63 -1.26 -13.38
C LEU A 97 -15.75 -2.22 -12.94
N GLY A 98 -15.41 -3.32 -12.26
CA GLY A 98 -16.38 -4.26 -11.71
C GLY A 98 -17.31 -3.61 -10.68
N GLY A 99 -16.77 -2.76 -9.80
CA GLY A 99 -17.55 -1.95 -8.88
C GLY A 99 -18.52 -1.01 -9.60
N TYR A 100 -18.05 -0.32 -10.64
CA TYR A 100 -18.89 0.56 -11.46
C TYR A 100 -20.04 -0.21 -12.14
N LEU A 101 -19.74 -1.33 -12.79
CA LEU A 101 -20.73 -2.14 -13.53
C LEU A 101 -21.75 -2.83 -12.61
N SER A 102 -21.36 -3.19 -11.39
CA SER A 102 -22.25 -3.83 -10.40
C SER A 102 -23.07 -2.84 -9.57
N GLY A 103 -22.87 -1.53 -9.76
CA GLY A 103 -23.53 -0.48 -8.96
C GLY A 103 -23.06 -0.40 -7.50
N THR A 104 -21.97 -1.10 -7.16
CA THR A 104 -21.36 -1.09 -5.81
C THR A 104 -20.19 -0.09 -5.69
N GLY A 105 -19.75 0.49 -6.81
CA GLY A 105 -18.69 1.49 -6.87
C GLY A 105 -19.04 2.76 -6.09
N LYS A 106 -18.12 3.22 -5.24
CA LYS A 106 -18.25 4.55 -4.60
C LYS A 106 -18.25 5.62 -5.68
N ARG A 107 -19.31 6.42 -5.73
CA ARG A 107 -19.37 7.67 -6.50
C ARG A 107 -18.42 8.71 -5.93
#